data_AF-A0A7S0V3A1-F1
#
_entry.id   AF-A0A7S0V3A1-F1
#
_cell.length_a   1.000
_cell.length_b   1.000
_cell.length_c   1.000
_cell.angle_alpha   90.00
_cell.angle_beta   90.00
_cell.angle_gamma   90.00
#
_symmetry.space_group_name_H-M   'P 1'
#
loop_
_entity.id
_entity.type
_entity.pdbx_description
1 polymer ?
#
loop_
_entity_poly.entity_id
_entity_poly.type
_entity_poly.pdbx_seq_one_letter_code
_entity_poly.pdbx_strand_id
1 'polypeptide(L)'
;MAEAAADKGQEELRQVLVSWQNCLEHMATPHRDLGIAAAELKALREEAGGHMKALEEHAAAVDAGGKRKPDPPSKDLLAKREALREKVGEKQKHIKTVIDKLRGLQDDICVLTCVTSSL
;
A
#
# COMPACT_ATOMS: atom_id res chain seq x y z
N MET A 1 -42.82 -34.51 -18.07
CA MET A 1 -42.15 -33.40 -18.81
C MET A 1 -41.97 -32.15 -17.95
N ALA A 2 -42.92 -31.78 -17.08
CA ALA A 2 -42.77 -30.64 -16.17
C ALA A 2 -41.70 -30.82 -15.06
N GLU A 3 -41.54 -32.03 -14.51
CA GLU A 3 -40.53 -32.31 -13.47
C GLU A 3 -39.09 -32.16 -13.99
N ALA A 4 -38.78 -32.66 -15.19
CA ALA A 4 -37.44 -32.54 -15.77
C ALA A 4 -37.03 -31.08 -16.07
N ALA A 5 -37.99 -30.20 -16.35
CA ALA A 5 -37.74 -28.77 -16.53
C ALA A 5 -37.55 -28.04 -15.19
N ALA A 6 -38.28 -28.46 -14.15
CA ALA A 6 -38.12 -27.95 -12.79
C ALA A 6 -36.75 -28.35 -12.19
N ASP A 7 -36.31 -29.59 -12.41
CA ASP A 7 -34.99 -30.07 -11.98
C ASP A 7 -33.85 -29.33 -12.69
N LYS A 8 -33.99 -29.06 -13.99
CA LYS A 8 -33.00 -28.28 -14.74
C LYS A 8 -32.88 -26.84 -14.24
N GLY A 9 -34.02 -26.19 -13.97
CA GLY A 9 -34.02 -24.84 -13.40
C GLY A 9 -33.42 -24.78 -11.98
N GLN A 10 -33.63 -25.81 -11.16
CA GLN A 10 -32.99 -25.91 -9.84
C GLN A 10 -31.48 -26.12 -9.92
N GLU A 11 -31.01 -26.92 -10.88
CA GLU A 11 -29.58 -27.15 -11.10
C GLU A 11 -28.88 -25.89 -11.62
N GLU A 12 -29.47 -25.17 -12.56
CA GLU A 12 -28.96 -23.87 -13.05
C GLU A 12 -28.89 -22.84 -11.90
N LEU A 13 -29.92 -22.76 -11.06
CA LEU A 13 -29.92 -21.87 -9.89
C LEU A 13 -28.81 -22.25 -8.88
N ARG A 14 -28.59 -23.54 -8.63
CA ARG A 14 -27.48 -24.00 -7.77
C ARG A 14 -26.12 -23.60 -8.33
N GLN A 15 -25.92 -23.75 -9.63
CA GLN A 15 -24.64 -23.38 -10.26
C GLN A 15 -24.38 -21.88 -10.17
N VAL A 16 -25.40 -21.04 -10.36
CA VAL A 16 -25.30 -19.59 -10.19
C VAL A 16 -24.95 -19.25 -8.73
N LEU A 17 -25.66 -19.82 -7.75
CA LEU A 17 -25.40 -19.55 -6.33
C LEU A 17 -23.99 -19.97 -5.89
N VAL A 18 -23.52 -21.14 -6.34
CA VAL A 18 -22.15 -21.63 -6.06
C VAL A 18 -21.12 -20.69 -6.69
N SER A 19 -21.35 -20.26 -7.93
CA SER A 19 -20.45 -19.34 -8.65
C SER A 19 -20.39 -17.98 -7.97
N TRP A 20 -21.54 -17.49 -7.51
CA TRP A 20 -21.65 -16.22 -6.79
C TRP A 20 -20.97 -16.28 -5.42
N GLN A 21 -21.15 -17.37 -4.68
CA GLN A 21 -20.46 -17.59 -3.40
C GLN A 21 -18.95 -17.67 -3.57
N ASN A 22 -18.45 -18.43 -4.55
CA ASN A 22 -17.01 -18.49 -4.85
C ASN A 22 -16.46 -17.10 -5.17
N CYS A 23 -17.20 -16.29 -5.93
CA CYS A 23 -16.78 -14.92 -6.23
C CYS A 23 -16.70 -14.04 -4.97
N LEU A 24 -17.67 -14.14 -4.06
CA LEU A 24 -17.64 -13.41 -2.79
C LEU A 24 -16.44 -13.79 -1.93
N GLU A 25 -16.12 -15.09 -1.83
CA GLU A 25 -14.96 -15.60 -1.10
C GLU A 25 -13.64 -15.11 -1.72
N HIS A 26 -13.54 -15.13 -3.06
CA HIS A 26 -12.36 -14.66 -3.78
C HIS A 26 -12.20 -13.13 -3.77
N MET A 27 -13.27 -12.34 -3.64
CA MET A 27 -13.18 -10.88 -3.49
C MET A 27 -12.88 -10.43 -2.04
N ALA A 28 -13.31 -11.20 -1.04
CA ALA A 28 -13.12 -10.82 0.37
C ALA A 28 -11.64 -10.70 0.75
N THR A 29 -10.79 -11.59 0.24
CA THR A 29 -9.35 -11.63 0.60
C THR A 29 -8.57 -10.43 0.01
N PRO A 30 -8.65 -10.12 -1.30
CA PRO A 30 -8.02 -8.92 -1.87
C PRO A 30 -8.49 -7.61 -1.21
N HIS A 31 -9.78 -7.49 -0.88
CA HIS A 31 -10.31 -6.32 -0.19
C HIS A 31 -9.70 -6.14 1.21
N ARG A 32 -9.57 -7.24 1.97
CA ARG A 32 -8.90 -7.23 3.28
C ARG A 32 -7.43 -6.83 3.15
N ASP A 33 -6.72 -7.42 2.20
CA ASP A 33 -5.30 -7.16 1.98
C ASP A 33 -5.03 -5.73 1.50
N LEU A 34 -5.93 -5.16 0.70
CA LEU A 34 -5.89 -3.76 0.27
C LEU A 34 -6.02 -2.82 1.47
N GLY A 35 -6.93 -3.12 2.40
CA GLY A 35 -7.09 -2.36 3.64
C GLY A 35 -5.83 -2.37 4.50
N ILE A 36 -5.17 -3.53 4.64
CA ILE A 36 -3.92 -3.67 5.38
C ILE A 36 -2.80 -2.87 4.70
N ALA A 37 -2.62 -3.03 3.39
CA ALA A 37 -1.58 -2.33 2.63
C ALA A 37 -1.79 -0.81 2.63
N ALA A 38 -3.04 -0.33 2.61
CA ALA A 38 -3.35 1.09 2.72
C ALA A 38 -3.00 1.67 4.10
N ALA A 39 -3.26 0.91 5.18
CA ALA A 39 -2.87 1.29 6.53
C ALA A 39 -1.34 1.34 6.70
N GLU A 40 -0.63 0.35 6.15
CA GLU A 40 0.84 0.32 6.13
C GLU A 40 1.40 1.53 5.37
N LEU A 41 0.86 1.85 4.19
CA LEU A 41 1.27 3.01 3.40
C LEU A 41 1.10 4.33 4.17
N LYS A 42 -0.01 4.47 4.92
CA LYS A 42 -0.25 5.65 5.75
C LYS A 42 0.82 5.80 6.84
N ALA A 43 1.09 4.72 7.58
CA ALA A 43 2.12 4.73 8.64
C ALA A 43 3.51 5.10 8.08
N LEU A 44 3.89 4.53 6.93
CA LEU A 44 5.17 4.84 6.30
C LEU A 44 5.29 6.29 5.84
N ARG A 45 4.19 6.88 5.35
CA ARG A 45 4.16 8.30 4.97
C ARG A 45 4.32 9.22 6.18
N GLU A 46 3.69 8.87 7.30
CA GLU A 46 3.83 9.63 8.55
C GLU A 46 5.27 9.56 9.08
N GLU A 47 5.87 8.37 9.10
CA GLU A 47 7.29 8.20 9.49
C GLU A 47 8.25 8.96 8.57
N ALA A 48 8.08 8.83 7.25
CA ALA A 48 8.90 9.54 6.27
C ALA A 48 8.77 11.06 6.40
N GLY A 49 7.56 11.56 6.65
CA GLY A 49 7.30 12.98 6.92
C GLY A 49 8.00 13.47 8.19
N GLY A 50 8.00 12.66 9.25
CA GLY A 50 8.75 12.92 10.48
C GLY A 50 10.27 13.00 10.25
N HIS A 51 10.82 12.07 9.48
CA HIS A 51 12.23 12.08 9.11
C HIS A 51 12.61 13.29 8.26
N MET A 52 11.76 13.73 7.33
CA MET A 52 12.02 14.94 6.52
C MET A 52 12.03 16.20 7.39
N LYS A 53 11.08 16.35 8.32
CA LYS A 53 11.07 17.49 9.26
C LYS A 53 12.35 17.54 10.11
N ALA A 54 12.78 16.40 10.65
CA ALA A 54 14.04 16.33 11.42
C ALA A 54 15.25 16.72 10.56
N LEU A 55 15.25 16.37 9.27
CA LEU A 55 16.29 16.75 8.31
C LEU A 55 16.29 18.26 8.04
N GLU A 56 15.12 18.88 7.90
CA GLU A 56 14.95 20.33 7.74
C GLU A 56 15.38 21.10 9.00
N GLU A 57 15.01 20.62 10.19
CA GLU A 57 15.42 21.21 11.47
C GLU A 57 16.94 21.14 11.66
N HIS A 58 17.58 20.00 11.31
CA HIS A 58 19.02 19.87 11.34
C HIS A 58 19.72 20.79 10.34
N ALA A 59 19.19 20.94 9.12
CA ALA A 59 19.72 21.87 8.14
C ALA A 59 19.63 23.32 8.63
N ALA A 60 18.47 23.73 9.17
CA ALA A 60 18.26 25.06 9.73
C ALA A 60 19.18 25.35 10.94
N ALA A 61 19.45 24.37 11.79
CA ALA A 61 20.38 24.51 12.91
C ALA A 61 21.84 24.72 12.45
N VAL A 62 22.25 24.04 11.38
CA VAL A 62 23.57 24.25 10.76
C VAL A 62 23.68 25.67 10.19
N ASP A 63 22.65 26.15 9.50
CA ASP A 63 22.63 27.48 8.90
C ASP A 63 22.54 28.60 9.95
N ALA A 64 21.80 28.39 11.05
CA ALA A 64 21.71 29.35 12.16
C ALA A 64 23.02 29.46 12.96
N GLY A 65 23.83 28.39 13.01
CA GLY A 65 25.18 28.40 13.56
C GLY A 65 26.18 29.23 12.75
N GLY A 66 25.90 29.49 11.46
CA GLY A 66 26.75 30.21 10.51
C GLY A 66 26.90 31.73 10.74
N LYS A 67 26.30 32.30 11.80
CA LYS A 67 26.58 33.70 12.21
C LYS A 67 27.88 33.84 13.03
N ARG A 68 28.49 32.73 13.46
CA ARG A 68 29.92 32.65 13.82
C ARG A 68 30.61 31.92 12.67
N LYS A 69 31.85 32.32 12.33
CA LYS A 69 32.65 31.86 11.16
C LYS A 69 32.36 30.39 10.76
N PRO A 70 32.36 30.07 9.45
CA PRO A 70 32.00 28.74 8.96
C PRO A 70 33.09 27.75 9.34
N ASP A 71 33.02 27.21 10.55
CA ASP A 71 33.71 25.97 10.85
C ASP A 71 33.06 24.89 9.98
N PRO A 72 33.85 24.05 9.29
CA PRO A 72 33.31 22.95 8.51
C PRO A 72 32.36 22.14 9.40
N PRO A 73 31.18 21.72 8.90
CA PRO A 73 30.24 20.94 9.68
C PRO A 73 30.98 19.76 10.29
N SER A 74 30.84 19.56 11.60
CA SER A 74 31.57 18.50 12.30
C SER A 74 31.30 17.17 11.59
N LYS A 75 32.30 16.28 11.54
CA LYS A 75 32.15 14.94 10.95
C LYS A 75 30.90 14.22 11.46
N ASP A 76 30.51 14.47 12.72
CA ASP A 76 29.31 13.92 13.34
C ASP A 76 28.00 14.41 12.71
N LEU A 77 27.93 15.68 12.28
CA LEU A 77 26.77 16.23 11.58
C LEU A 77 26.64 15.68 10.17
N LEU A 78 27.77 15.52 9.47
CA LEU A 78 27.80 14.89 8.15
C LEU A 78 27.38 13.42 8.22
N ALA A 79 27.91 12.66 9.20
CA ALA A 79 27.52 11.26 9.43
C ALA A 79 26.04 11.10 9.78
N LYS A 80 25.48 11.97 10.63
CA LYS A 80 24.03 11.98 10.93
C LYS A 80 23.17 12.27 9.70
N ARG A 81 23.61 13.20 8.84
CA ARG A 81 22.91 13.55 7.60
C ARG A 81 22.92 12.38 6.60
N GLU A 82 24.03 11.68 6.45
CA GLU A 82 24.12 10.50 5.59
C GLU A 82 23.24 9.37 6.12
N ALA A 83 23.28 9.07 7.43
CA ALA A 83 22.42 8.07 8.04
C ALA A 83 20.92 8.39 7.89
N LEU A 84 20.52 9.66 7.99
CA LEU A 84 19.14 10.09 7.74
C LEU A 84 18.75 9.93 6.27
N ARG A 85 19.63 10.26 5.32
CA ARG A 85 19.38 10.06 3.89
C ARG A 85 19.20 8.59 3.55
N GLU A 86 20.02 7.71 4.13
CA GLU A 86 19.91 6.27 3.93
C GLU A 86 18.56 5.75 4.43
N LYS A 87 18.15 6.12 5.65
CA LYS A 87 16.83 5.77 6.20
C LYS A 87 15.67 6.28 5.35
N VAL A 88 15.75 7.52 4.84
CA VAL A 88 14.74 8.06 3.91
C VAL A 88 14.69 7.22 2.62
N GLY A 89 15.86 6.85 2.07
CA GLY A 89 15.94 6.00 0.89
C GLY A 89 15.34 4.61 1.10
N GLU A 90 15.59 3.98 2.25
CA GLU A 90 14.96 2.70 2.63
C GLU A 90 13.45 2.82 2.74
N LYS A 91 12.95 3.86 3.42
CA LYS A 91 11.50 4.11 3.55
C LYS A 91 10.86 4.39 2.20
N GLN A 92 11.52 5.12 1.30
CA GLN A 92 11.05 5.34 -0.07
C GLN A 92 10.95 4.05 -0.88
N LYS A 93 11.95 3.16 -0.77
CA LYS A 93 11.89 1.84 -1.40
C LYS A 93 10.72 1.02 -0.86
N HIS A 94 10.52 1.02 0.46
CA HIS A 94 9.41 0.29 1.09
C HIS A 94 8.04 0.84 0.68
N ILE A 95 7.89 2.17 0.63
CA ILE A 95 6.68 2.84 0.09
C ILE A 95 6.40 2.38 -1.34
N LYS A 96 7.43 2.31 -2.19
CA LYS A 96 7.27 1.83 -3.57
C LYS A 96 6.75 0.39 -3.61
N THR A 97 7.34 -0.51 -2.83
CA THR A 97 6.89 -1.90 -2.74
C THR A 97 5.42 -2.01 -2.31
N VAL A 98 4.99 -1.22 -1.32
CA VAL A 98 3.59 -1.20 -0.87
C VAL A 98 2.66 -0.65 -1.96
N ILE A 99 3.06 0.38 -2.70
CA ILE A 99 2.28 0.91 -3.84
C ILE A 99 2.13 -0.14 -4.94
N ASP A 100 3.20 -0.86 -5.28
CA ASP A 100 3.15 -1.91 -6.30
C ASP A 100 2.22 -3.06 -5.85
N LYS A 101 2.22 -3.42 -4.56
CA LYS A 101 1.27 -4.38 -3.98
C LYS A 101 -0.18 -3.88 -4.05
N LEU A 102 -0.43 -2.61 -3.74
CA LEU A 102 -1.77 -2.01 -3.82
C LEU A 102 -2.30 -2.02 -5.26
N ARG A 103 -1.45 -1.78 -6.26
CA ARG A 103 -1.82 -1.88 -7.68
C ARG A 103 -2.20 -3.30 -8.07
N GLY A 104 -1.40 -4.29 -7.68
CA GLY A 104 -1.72 -5.70 -7.96
C GLY A 104 -3.07 -6.11 -7.35
N LEU A 105 -3.32 -5.74 -6.10
CA LEU A 105 -4.60 -6.03 -5.44
C LEU A 105 -5.79 -5.30 -6.11
N GLN A 106 -5.57 -4.09 -6.63
CA GLN A 106 -6.59 -3.36 -7.38
C GLN A 106 -6.92 -4.06 -8.71
N ASP A 107 -5.91 -4.57 -9.42
CA ASP A 107 -6.07 -5.33 -10.66
C ASP A 107 -6.83 -6.64 -10.39
N ASP A 108 -6.49 -7.36 -9.32
CA ASP A 108 -7.18 -8.59 -8.91
C ASP A 108 -8.67 -8.35 -8.63
N ILE A 109 -8.99 -7.28 -7.88
CA ILE A 109 -10.38 -6.87 -7.62
C ILE A 109 -11.09 -6.53 -8.93
N CYS A 110 -10.42 -5.83 -9.86
CA CYS A 110 -11.00 -5.47 -11.16
C CYS A 110 -11.35 -6.73 -11.97
N VAL A 111 -10.44 -7.70 -12.05
CA VAL A 111 -10.69 -8.98 -12.77
C VAL A 111 -11.88 -9.72 -12.15
N LEU A 112 -11.91 -9.86 -10.83
CA LEU A 112 -13.01 -10.53 -10.12
C LEU A 112 -14.35 -9.80 -10.32
N THR A 113 -14.34 -8.47 -10.35
CA THR A 113 -15.54 -7.66 -10.64
C THR A 113 -16.03 -7.87 -12.08
N CYS A 114 -15.13 -7.92 -13.06
CA CYS A 114 -15.50 -8.19 -14.45
C CYS A 114 -16.05 -9.61 -14.65
N VAL A 115 -15.48 -10.62 -13.98
CA VAL A 115 -15.96 -12.01 -14.04
C VAL A 115 -17.35 -12.13 -13.38
N THR A 116 -17.55 -11.49 -12.23
CA THR A 116 -18.87 -11.48 -11.54
C THR A 116 -19.96 -10.73 -12.29
N SER A 117 -19.61 -9.70 -13.04
CA SER A 117 -20.57 -8.95 -13.87
C SER A 117 -21.02 -9.71 -15.12
N SER A 118 -20.29 -10.78 -15.47
CA SER A 118 -20.55 -11.62 -16.65
C SER A 118 -21.27 -12.94 -16.30
N LEU A 119 -21.50 -13.19 -15.00
CA LEU A 119 -22.31 -14.29 -14.45
C LEU A 119 -23.78 -13.87 -14.34
#